data_AF-B0RIX2-F1
#
_entry.id   AF-B0RIX2-F1
#
_cell.length_a   1.000
_cell.length_b   1.000
_cell.length_c   1.000
_cell.angle_alpha   90.00
_cell.angle_beta   90.00
_cell.angle_gamma   90.00
#
_symmetry.space_group_name_H-M   'P 1'
#
loop_
_entity.id
_entity.type
_entity.pdbx_description
1 polymer ?
#
loop_
_entity_poly.entity_id
_entity_poly.type
_entity_poly.pdbx_seq_one_letter_code
_entity_poly.pdbx_strand_id
1 'polypeptide(L)'
;MHERLLRASVEEVPELRSERRAIVQAGPPGAGKTSIREHLLGDASKSFLVVDADEFKTRLLREAVADGSYESWIRPAAVRESEAAGERFHPMELSSLVHAESADLADRQRTEAIRSGKNVVIDTVLSADTKARQIMGELERAGYDVQVIDVEVPREVSEERIRKRWREGNEKAERGEGLGGRWVPSEFGAWVYGQQDGGSRPEVNARMVAEESPAVSRYRVYRKTAEQEREDPLAPATLETDMSRASRGGPLVPTRSGPAAVPQARSLPAVSRARGAARATGVGRSGRGR
;
A
#
# COMPACT_ATOMS: atom_id res chain seq x y z
N MET A 1 8.84 16.53 -13.69
CA MET A 1 8.74 15.05 -13.82
C MET A 1 7.86 14.47 -12.72
N HIS A 2 8.21 14.57 -11.43
CA HIS A 2 7.42 14.04 -10.30
C HIS A 2 5.95 14.43 -10.26
N GLU A 3 5.62 15.71 -10.39
CA GLU A 3 4.21 16.17 -10.40
C GLU A 3 3.39 15.52 -11.51
N ARG A 4 4.02 15.26 -12.65
CA ARG A 4 3.38 14.57 -13.77
C ARG A 4 3.12 13.10 -13.43
N LEU A 5 4.07 12.41 -12.79
CA LEU A 5 3.88 11.02 -12.37
C LEU A 5 2.76 10.88 -11.33
N LEU A 6 2.76 11.76 -10.32
CA LEU A 6 1.72 11.80 -9.28
C LEU A 6 0.34 12.08 -9.89
N ARG A 7 0.25 13.03 -10.82
CA ARG A 7 -0.99 13.36 -11.52
C ARG A 7 -1.48 12.21 -12.39
N ALA A 8 -0.59 11.61 -13.18
CA ALA A 8 -0.93 10.48 -14.06
C ALA A 8 -1.54 9.31 -13.26
N SER A 9 -0.96 8.95 -12.11
CA SER A 9 -1.53 7.90 -11.26
C SER A 9 -2.95 8.19 -10.78
N VAL A 10 -3.32 9.46 -10.61
CA VAL A 10 -4.70 9.85 -10.24
C VAL A 10 -5.62 9.82 -11.47
N GLU A 11 -5.15 10.30 -12.61
CA GLU A 11 -5.90 10.33 -13.88
C GLU A 11 -6.21 8.92 -14.41
N GLU A 12 -5.37 7.94 -14.09
CA GLU A 12 -5.59 6.52 -14.41
C GLU A 12 -6.76 5.88 -13.64
N VAL A 13 -7.33 6.58 -12.66
CA VAL A 13 -8.47 6.13 -11.86
C VAL A 13 -9.67 7.06 -12.10
N PRO A 14 -10.36 6.95 -13.25
CA PRO A 14 -11.44 7.88 -13.63
C PRO A 14 -12.65 7.82 -12.69
N GLU A 15 -12.87 6.68 -12.03
CA GLU A 15 -13.96 6.48 -11.07
C GLU A 15 -13.55 6.76 -9.62
N LEU A 16 -12.42 7.43 -9.40
CA LEU A 16 -11.87 7.69 -8.06
C LEU A 16 -12.86 8.46 -7.19
N ARG A 17 -13.21 7.87 -6.05
CA ARG A 17 -14.16 8.45 -5.08
C ARG A 17 -13.46 9.08 -3.90
N SER A 18 -14.15 10.00 -3.22
CA SER A 18 -13.67 10.69 -2.02
C SER A 18 -14.55 10.41 -0.81
N GLU A 19 -14.60 9.14 -0.39
CA GLU A 19 -15.46 8.65 0.69
C GLU A 19 -14.68 8.31 1.98
N ARG A 20 -13.37 8.62 2.02
CA ARG A 20 -12.45 8.31 3.14
C ARG A 20 -12.42 6.83 3.50
N ARG A 21 -12.38 5.96 2.49
CA ARG A 21 -12.17 4.52 2.67
C ARG A 21 -10.71 4.16 2.43
N ALA A 22 -10.12 3.40 3.32
CA ALA A 22 -8.77 2.90 3.15
C ALA A 22 -8.71 1.38 3.24
N ILE A 23 -7.89 0.79 2.38
CA ILE A 23 -7.49 -0.60 2.45
C ILE A 23 -5.99 -0.62 2.68
N VAL A 24 -5.56 -1.09 3.83
CA VAL A 24 -4.14 -1.28 4.14
C VAL A 24 -3.82 -2.74 3.87
N GLN A 25 -2.92 -2.98 2.93
CA GLN A 25 -2.45 -4.33 2.65
C GLN A 25 -1.19 -4.62 3.44
N ALA A 26 -1.11 -5.84 3.95
CA ALA A 26 0.07 -6.39 4.62
C ALA A 26 0.40 -7.76 4.01
N GLY A 27 1.65 -8.13 4.13
CA GLY A 27 2.11 -9.46 3.75
C GLY A 27 3.48 -9.43 3.06
N PRO A 28 4.25 -10.54 3.13
CA PRO A 28 5.52 -10.68 2.45
C PRO A 28 5.47 -10.37 0.94
N PRO A 29 6.61 -10.01 0.33
CA PRO A 29 6.69 -9.95 -1.13
C PRO A 29 6.33 -11.31 -1.74
N GLY A 30 5.61 -11.33 -2.87
CA GLY A 30 5.16 -12.58 -3.48
C GLY A 30 3.96 -13.26 -2.80
N ALA A 31 3.44 -12.77 -1.67
CA ALA A 31 2.31 -13.39 -0.98
C ALA A 31 0.99 -13.40 -1.79
N GLY A 32 0.82 -12.48 -2.74
CA GLY A 32 -0.39 -12.39 -3.59
C GLY A 32 -1.41 -11.34 -3.17
N LYS A 33 -0.96 -10.30 -2.44
CA LYS A 33 -1.76 -9.13 -2.02
C LYS A 33 -2.67 -8.57 -3.13
N THR A 34 -2.11 -8.35 -4.32
CA THR A 34 -2.83 -7.81 -5.47
C THR A 34 -4.01 -8.69 -5.87
N SER A 35 -3.80 -10.00 -6.01
CA SER A 35 -4.85 -10.95 -6.42
C SER A 35 -5.98 -11.03 -5.38
N ILE A 36 -5.64 -11.03 -4.10
CA ILE A 36 -6.65 -11.00 -3.01
C ILE A 36 -7.44 -9.69 -3.04
N ARG A 37 -6.77 -8.54 -3.20
CA ARG A 37 -7.46 -7.24 -3.33
C ARG A 37 -8.43 -7.23 -4.51
N GLU A 38 -7.99 -7.65 -5.68
CA GLU A 38 -8.82 -7.68 -6.89
C GLU A 38 -10.03 -8.58 -6.70
N HIS A 39 -9.83 -9.77 -6.12
CA HIS A 39 -10.92 -10.67 -5.79
C HIS A 39 -11.94 -10.06 -4.82
N LEU A 40 -11.48 -9.33 -3.81
CA LEU A 40 -12.36 -8.78 -2.76
C LEU A 40 -13.07 -7.50 -3.16
N LEU A 41 -12.43 -6.66 -3.97
CA LEU A 41 -13.02 -5.40 -4.39
C LEU A 41 -13.80 -5.54 -5.69
N GLY A 42 -13.44 -6.47 -6.57
CA GLY A 42 -14.01 -6.56 -7.91
C GLY A 42 -14.00 -5.19 -8.59
N ASP A 43 -15.17 -4.77 -9.10
CA ASP A 43 -15.34 -3.46 -9.72
C ASP A 43 -15.10 -2.27 -8.78
N ALA A 44 -15.28 -2.43 -7.46
CA ALA A 44 -15.02 -1.35 -6.52
C ALA A 44 -13.56 -0.91 -6.53
N SER A 45 -12.62 -1.76 -6.96
CA SER A 45 -11.20 -1.42 -7.09
C SER A 45 -10.95 -0.21 -8.00
N LYS A 46 -11.80 -0.01 -9.03
CA LYS A 46 -11.74 1.13 -9.96
C LYS A 46 -11.99 2.48 -9.29
N SER A 47 -12.52 2.48 -8.08
CA SER A 47 -12.80 3.69 -7.30
C SER A 47 -11.73 4.02 -6.26
N PHE A 48 -10.64 3.26 -6.20
CA PHE A 48 -9.55 3.44 -5.24
C PHE A 48 -8.25 3.81 -5.94
N LEU A 49 -7.54 4.77 -5.37
CA LEU A 49 -6.17 5.07 -5.74
C LEU A 49 -5.23 4.08 -5.05
N VAL A 50 -4.49 3.28 -5.80
CA VAL A 50 -3.43 2.42 -5.26
C VAL A 50 -2.18 3.26 -5.05
N VAL A 51 -1.67 3.24 -3.82
CA VAL A 51 -0.39 3.84 -3.45
C VAL A 51 0.63 2.72 -3.30
N ASP A 52 1.52 2.59 -4.28
CA ASP A 52 2.58 1.59 -4.33
C ASP A 52 3.91 2.24 -4.76
N ALA A 53 4.94 2.08 -3.94
CA ALA A 53 6.28 2.57 -4.27
C ALA A 53 6.92 1.78 -5.43
N ASP A 54 6.61 0.49 -5.58
CA ASP A 54 7.18 -0.32 -6.67
C ASP A 54 6.66 0.14 -8.05
N GLU A 55 5.41 0.61 -8.12
CA GLU A 55 4.87 1.26 -9.32
C GLU A 55 5.66 2.53 -9.69
N PHE A 56 5.99 3.37 -8.70
CA PHE A 56 6.82 4.54 -8.94
C PHE A 56 8.23 4.18 -9.38
N LYS A 57 8.84 3.08 -8.90
CA LYS A 57 10.14 2.62 -9.43
C LYS A 57 10.07 2.35 -10.93
N THR A 58 9.04 1.65 -11.39
CA THR A 58 8.84 1.40 -12.82
C THR A 58 8.65 2.70 -13.60
N ARG A 59 7.84 3.64 -13.09
CA ARG A 59 7.62 4.95 -13.73
C ARG A 59 8.91 5.78 -13.82
N LEU A 60 9.67 5.85 -12.73
CA LEU A 60 10.94 6.57 -12.65
C LEU A 60 11.97 5.99 -13.63
N LEU A 61 12.15 4.67 -13.62
CA LEU A 61 13.09 3.99 -14.53
C LEU A 61 12.67 4.10 -15.99
N ARG A 62 11.36 4.09 -16.29
CA ARG A 62 10.87 4.32 -17.66
C ARG A 62 11.24 5.70 -18.16
N GLU A 63 11.04 6.73 -17.34
CA GLU A 63 11.43 8.09 -17.70
C GLU A 63 12.94 8.19 -17.87
N ALA A 64 13.70 7.59 -16.95
CA ALA A 64 15.15 7.63 -16.98
C ALA A 64 15.74 6.98 -18.24
N VAL A 65 15.12 5.89 -18.72
CA VAL A 65 15.48 5.27 -19.99
C VAL A 65 15.11 6.19 -21.16
N ALA A 66 13.92 6.80 -21.12
CA ALA A 66 13.44 7.66 -22.20
C ALA A 66 14.24 8.97 -22.36
N ASP A 67 14.71 9.56 -21.26
CA ASP A 67 15.48 10.81 -21.26
C ASP A 67 17.01 10.61 -21.27
N GLY A 68 17.48 9.36 -21.23
CA GLY A 68 18.89 8.99 -21.26
C GLY A 68 19.62 9.17 -19.92
N SER A 69 18.94 9.58 -18.85
CA SER A 69 19.55 9.67 -17.51
C SER A 69 19.93 8.30 -16.94
N TYR A 70 19.21 7.24 -17.33
CA TYR A 70 19.52 5.86 -16.95
C TYR A 70 20.95 5.48 -17.37
N GLU A 71 21.28 5.71 -18.64
CA GLU A 71 22.57 5.35 -19.25
C GLU A 71 23.73 6.27 -18.80
N SER A 72 23.42 7.55 -18.54
CA SER A 72 24.46 8.55 -18.27
C SER A 72 24.98 8.51 -16.83
N TRP A 73 24.09 8.71 -15.85
CA TRP A 73 24.51 8.93 -14.44
C TRP A 73 23.78 8.05 -13.42
N ILE A 74 22.64 7.45 -13.74
CA ILE A 74 21.96 6.52 -12.82
C ILE A 74 22.67 5.18 -12.79
N ARG A 75 22.97 4.58 -13.96
CA ARG A 75 23.63 3.28 -14.03
C ARG A 75 25.10 3.38 -13.54
N PRO A 76 25.48 2.63 -12.49
CA PRO A 76 26.83 2.69 -11.94
C PRO A 76 27.91 2.21 -12.93
N ALA A 77 29.15 2.69 -12.76
CA ALA A 77 30.30 2.24 -13.55
C ALA A 77 30.54 0.72 -13.43
N ALA A 78 30.44 0.16 -12.23
CA ALA A 78 30.61 -1.28 -11.99
C ALA A 78 29.62 -2.14 -12.80
N VAL A 79 28.37 -1.68 -12.98
CA VAL A 79 27.39 -2.38 -13.81
C VAL A 79 27.82 -2.34 -15.28
N ARG A 80 28.30 -1.19 -15.77
CA ARG A 80 28.82 -1.06 -17.14
C ARG A 80 30.02 -1.97 -17.41
N GLU A 81 30.90 -2.12 -16.41
CA GLU A 81 32.05 -3.02 -16.48
C GLU A 81 31.62 -4.49 -16.56
N SER A 82 30.66 -4.91 -15.72
CA SER A 82 30.06 -6.25 -15.79
C SER A 82 29.37 -6.49 -17.14
N GLU A 83 28.63 -5.52 -17.67
CA GLU A 83 28.00 -5.63 -19.00
C GLU A 83 29.04 -5.78 -20.13
N ALA A 84 30.15 -5.05 -20.04
CA ALA A 84 31.28 -5.21 -20.97
C ALA A 84 31.95 -6.59 -20.87
N ALA A 85 31.85 -7.25 -19.71
CA ALA A 85 32.30 -8.63 -19.51
C ALA A 85 31.26 -9.68 -19.97
N GLY A 86 30.11 -9.25 -20.51
CA GLY A 86 29.07 -10.12 -21.05
C GLY A 86 27.89 -10.40 -20.11
N GLU A 87 27.86 -9.79 -18.92
CA GLU A 87 26.67 -9.81 -18.08
C GLU A 87 25.54 -8.95 -18.70
N ARG A 88 24.29 -9.20 -18.31
CA ARG A 88 23.14 -8.43 -18.78
C ARG A 88 22.29 -8.04 -17.59
N PHE A 89 21.99 -6.76 -17.46
CA PHE A 89 21.10 -6.23 -16.43
C PHE A 89 19.94 -5.47 -17.05
N HIS A 90 18.75 -5.69 -16.53
CA HIS A 90 17.58 -4.90 -16.88
C HIS A 90 17.33 -3.77 -15.88
N PRO A 91 16.73 -2.64 -16.28
CA PRO A 91 16.53 -1.48 -15.39
C PRO A 91 15.88 -1.79 -14.04
N MET A 92 14.88 -2.68 -13.99
CA MET A 92 14.20 -3.04 -12.74
C MET A 92 15.07 -3.85 -11.76
N GLU A 93 16.14 -4.48 -12.24
CA GLU A 93 17.11 -5.14 -11.36
C GLU A 93 17.87 -4.13 -10.52
N LEU A 94 18.06 -2.93 -11.07
CA LEU A 94 18.67 -1.78 -10.41
C LEU A 94 17.65 -0.85 -9.74
N SER A 95 16.42 -1.32 -9.51
CA SER A 95 15.34 -0.51 -8.91
C SER A 95 15.61 -0.03 -7.48
N SER A 96 16.65 -0.56 -6.82
CA SER A 96 17.17 -0.01 -5.56
C SER A 96 17.74 1.40 -5.71
N LEU A 97 18.27 1.75 -6.90
CA LEU A 97 18.85 3.07 -7.19
C LEU A 97 17.81 4.19 -7.10
N VAL A 98 16.53 3.88 -7.38
CA VAL A 98 15.41 4.82 -7.30
C VAL A 98 14.56 4.60 -6.04
N HIS A 99 15.05 3.84 -5.06
CA HIS A 99 14.24 3.46 -3.89
C HIS A 99 13.78 4.68 -3.08
N ALA A 100 14.70 5.58 -2.72
CA ALA A 100 14.37 6.75 -1.92
C ALA A 100 13.36 7.67 -2.63
N GLU A 101 13.56 7.91 -3.92
CA GLU A 101 12.69 8.75 -4.74
C GLU A 101 11.30 8.13 -4.92
N SER A 102 11.23 6.82 -5.18
CA SER A 102 9.95 6.10 -5.26
C SER A 102 9.17 6.11 -3.93
N ALA A 103 9.88 6.02 -2.81
CA ALA A 103 9.28 6.09 -1.48
C ALA A 103 8.75 7.49 -1.16
N ASP A 104 9.49 8.55 -1.53
CA ASP A 104 9.03 9.94 -1.41
C ASP A 104 7.75 10.17 -2.24
N LEU A 105 7.73 9.72 -3.50
CA LEU A 105 6.56 9.85 -4.37
C LEU A 105 5.34 9.13 -3.79
N ALA A 106 5.50 7.89 -3.32
CA ALA A 106 4.41 7.15 -2.69
C ALA A 106 3.92 7.84 -1.40
N ASP A 107 4.83 8.36 -0.58
CA ASP A 107 4.49 9.09 0.65
C ASP A 107 3.73 10.41 0.35
N ARG A 108 4.17 11.14 -0.68
CA ARG A 108 3.48 12.36 -1.15
C ARG A 108 2.11 12.04 -1.71
N GLN A 109 1.98 10.99 -2.53
CA GLN A 109 0.70 10.54 -3.07
C GLN A 109 -0.27 10.14 -1.96
N ARG A 110 0.20 9.34 -0.99
CA ARG A 110 -0.61 8.97 0.19
C ARG A 110 -1.09 10.21 0.92
N THR A 111 -0.16 11.12 1.26
CA THR A 111 -0.47 12.31 2.05
C THR A 111 -1.50 13.19 1.35
N GLU A 112 -1.34 13.44 0.05
CA GLU A 112 -2.29 14.21 -0.75
C GLU A 112 -3.65 13.52 -0.85
N ALA A 113 -3.66 12.22 -1.10
CA ALA A 113 -4.89 11.45 -1.24
C ALA A 113 -5.69 11.40 0.07
N ILE A 114 -4.99 11.17 1.20
CA ILE A 114 -5.58 11.20 2.54
C ILE A 114 -6.14 12.59 2.85
N ARG A 115 -5.39 13.66 2.56
CA ARG A 115 -5.84 15.03 2.78
C ARG A 115 -7.10 15.35 1.98
N SER A 116 -7.15 14.88 0.74
CA SER A 116 -8.28 15.04 -0.18
C SER A 116 -9.46 14.11 0.14
N GLY A 117 -9.33 13.18 1.08
CA GLY A 117 -10.40 12.24 1.44
C GLY A 117 -10.67 11.15 0.40
N LYS A 118 -9.73 10.92 -0.53
CA LYS A 118 -9.82 9.91 -1.59
C LYS A 118 -9.88 8.50 -1.01
N ASN A 119 -10.58 7.60 -1.70
CA ASN A 119 -10.49 6.17 -1.41
C ASN A 119 -9.09 5.68 -1.80
N VAL A 120 -8.38 5.03 -0.87
CA VAL A 120 -6.98 4.63 -1.05
C VAL A 120 -6.75 3.17 -0.73
N VAL A 121 -5.94 2.52 -1.54
CA VAL A 121 -5.27 1.25 -1.20
C VAL A 121 -3.83 1.61 -0.88
N ILE A 122 -3.37 1.25 0.32
CA ILE A 122 -1.97 1.40 0.71
C ILE A 122 -1.32 0.04 0.54
N ASP A 123 -0.61 -0.15 -0.57
CA ASP A 123 0.09 -1.40 -0.88
C ASP A 123 1.52 -1.31 -0.34
N THR A 124 1.75 -1.97 0.79
CA THR A 124 3.05 -2.02 1.43
C THR A 124 3.28 -3.41 2.01
N VAL A 125 4.55 -3.73 2.27
CA VAL A 125 4.88 -4.97 2.98
C VAL A 125 4.42 -4.87 4.44
N LEU A 126 4.43 -3.66 5.03
CA LEU A 126 4.06 -3.39 6.43
C LEU A 126 4.98 -4.05 7.47
N SER A 127 6.25 -4.29 7.15
CA SER A 127 7.20 -4.96 8.07
C SER A 127 7.81 -4.06 9.15
N ALA A 128 7.72 -2.74 9.03
CA ALA A 128 8.19 -1.79 10.04
C ALA A 128 7.01 -1.26 10.87
N ASP A 129 7.07 -1.48 12.18
CA ASP A 129 6.04 -1.08 13.16
C ASP A 129 5.82 0.44 13.18
N THR A 130 6.89 1.22 13.13
CA THR A 130 6.88 2.68 13.08
C THR A 130 6.13 3.20 11.86
N LYS A 131 6.37 2.61 10.68
CA LYS A 131 5.66 2.97 9.44
C LYS A 131 4.19 2.55 9.49
N ALA A 132 3.90 1.37 10.04
CA ALA A 132 2.52 0.90 10.21
C ALA A 132 1.72 1.86 11.11
N ARG A 133 2.27 2.24 12.26
CA ARG A 133 1.67 3.22 13.18
C ARG A 133 1.53 4.60 12.54
N GLN A 134 2.52 5.05 11.77
CA GLN A 134 2.45 6.32 11.04
C GLN A 134 1.25 6.33 10.07
N ILE A 135 1.15 5.32 9.20
CA ILE A 135 0.08 5.20 8.20
C ILE A 135 -1.30 5.21 8.89
N MET A 136 -1.45 4.42 9.96
CA MET A 136 -2.71 4.34 10.69
C MET A 136 -3.05 5.64 11.40
N GLY A 137 -2.08 6.30 12.02
CA GLY A 137 -2.29 7.61 12.62
C GLY A 137 -2.71 8.67 11.60
N GLU A 138 -2.16 8.65 10.38
CA GLU A 138 -2.57 9.55 9.28
C GLU A 138 -4.04 9.30 8.89
N LEU A 139 -4.42 8.03 8.67
CA LEU A 139 -5.78 7.63 8.33
C LEU A 139 -6.79 7.97 9.44
N GLU A 140 -6.46 7.67 10.68
CA GLU A 140 -7.29 7.94 11.85
C GLU A 140 -7.60 9.43 12.03
N ARG A 141 -6.56 10.27 11.97
CA ARG A 141 -6.68 11.74 12.07
C ARG A 141 -7.51 12.31 10.92
N ALA A 142 -7.41 11.72 9.73
CA ALA A 142 -8.19 12.12 8.58
C ALA A 142 -9.62 11.54 8.56
N GLY A 143 -9.99 10.73 9.56
CA GLY A 143 -11.33 10.18 9.71
C GLY A 143 -11.67 9.05 8.75
N TYR A 144 -10.67 8.26 8.34
CA TYR A 144 -10.90 7.14 7.44
C TYR A 144 -11.59 5.96 8.14
N ASP A 145 -12.39 5.23 7.38
CA ASP A 145 -12.78 3.85 7.68
C ASP A 145 -11.74 2.91 7.05
N VAL A 146 -11.09 2.08 7.87
CA VAL A 146 -9.93 1.29 7.44
C VAL A 146 -10.26 -0.20 7.44
N GLN A 147 -9.94 -0.88 6.33
CA GLN A 147 -9.83 -2.33 6.30
C GLN A 147 -8.38 -2.75 6.20
N VAL A 148 -7.98 -3.71 7.03
CA VAL A 148 -6.66 -4.33 6.95
C VAL A 148 -6.82 -5.69 6.28
N ILE A 149 -6.07 -5.92 5.20
CA ILE A 149 -6.01 -7.19 4.48
C ILE A 149 -4.57 -7.70 4.58
N ASP A 150 -4.39 -8.75 5.34
CA ASP A 150 -3.12 -9.44 5.49
C ASP A 150 -3.10 -10.70 4.63
N VAL A 151 -2.00 -10.93 3.91
CA VAL A 151 -1.83 -12.07 3.01
C VAL A 151 -0.49 -12.73 3.29
N GLU A 152 -0.55 -13.98 3.76
CA GLU A 152 0.57 -14.71 4.28
C GLU A 152 0.89 -15.97 3.49
N VAL A 153 2.18 -16.20 3.29
CA VAL A 153 2.75 -17.41 2.69
C VAL A 153 4.03 -17.79 3.43
N PRO A 154 4.39 -19.07 3.49
CA PRO A 154 5.69 -19.50 3.98
C PRO A 154 6.85 -18.85 3.23
N ARG A 155 8.00 -18.71 3.89
CA ARG A 155 9.18 -18.05 3.34
C ARG A 155 9.63 -18.64 2.02
N GLU A 156 9.66 -19.96 1.93
CA GLU A 156 10.05 -20.71 0.74
C GLU A 156 9.15 -20.39 -0.46
N VAL A 157 7.84 -20.28 -0.24
CA VAL A 157 6.86 -19.90 -1.27
C VAL A 157 7.09 -18.45 -1.72
N SER A 158 7.29 -17.53 -0.77
CA SER A 158 7.63 -16.13 -1.07
C SER A 158 8.90 -16.04 -1.92
N GLU A 159 9.99 -16.69 -1.52
CA GLU A 159 11.26 -16.67 -2.24
C GLU A 159 11.15 -17.26 -3.65
N GLU A 160 10.44 -18.39 -3.80
CA GLU A 160 10.21 -19.00 -5.11
C GLU A 160 9.43 -18.08 -6.04
N ARG A 161 8.35 -17.47 -5.56
CA ARG A 161 7.54 -16.53 -6.34
C ARG A 161 8.29 -15.26 -6.72
N ILE A 162 9.15 -14.74 -5.84
CA ILE A 162 10.04 -13.62 -6.15
C ILE A 162 10.98 -14.01 -7.30
N ARG A 163 11.67 -15.16 -7.20
CA ARG A 163 12.58 -15.64 -8.24
C ARG A 163 11.86 -15.86 -9.57
N LYS A 164 10.65 -16.42 -9.52
CA LYS A 164 9.79 -16.63 -10.70
C LYS A 164 9.43 -15.30 -11.37
N ARG A 165 8.91 -14.33 -10.61
CA ARG A 165 8.57 -12.99 -11.14
C ARG A 165 9.77 -12.25 -11.69
N TRP A 166 10.93 -12.39 -11.05
CA TRP A 166 12.17 -11.80 -11.55
C TRP A 166 12.55 -12.40 -12.92
N ARG A 167 12.56 -13.74 -13.05
CA ARG A 167 12.81 -14.44 -14.32
C ARG A 167 11.83 -14.02 -15.42
N GLU A 168 10.53 -14.10 -15.14
CA GLU A 168 9.48 -13.75 -16.10
C GLU A 168 9.57 -12.28 -16.54
N GLY A 169 9.94 -11.38 -15.62
CA GLY A 169 10.18 -9.98 -15.93
C GLY A 169 11.38 -9.77 -16.86
N ASN A 170 12.48 -10.49 -16.61
CA ASN A 170 13.67 -10.45 -17.47
C ASN A 170 13.36 -11.04 -18.84
N GLU A 171 12.75 -12.22 -18.93
CA GLU A 171 12.33 -12.85 -20.21
C GLU A 171 11.45 -11.91 -21.05
N LYS A 172 10.55 -11.16 -20.43
CA LYS A 172 9.76 -10.11 -21.11
C LYS A 172 10.66 -9.01 -21.66
N ALA A 173 11.57 -8.49 -20.85
CA ALA A 173 12.48 -7.43 -21.27
C ALA A 173 13.43 -7.86 -22.38
N GLU A 174 13.82 -9.14 -22.42
CA GLU A 174 14.61 -9.70 -23.53
C GLU A 174 13.86 -9.67 -24.86
N ARG A 175 12.52 -9.79 -24.83
CA ARG A 175 11.64 -9.61 -25.99
C ARG A 175 11.32 -8.14 -26.29
N GLY A 176 11.93 -7.20 -25.57
CA GLY A 176 11.64 -5.76 -25.68
C GLY A 176 10.36 -5.32 -24.94
N GLU A 177 9.80 -6.17 -24.09
CA GLU A 177 8.59 -5.88 -23.32
C GLU A 177 8.94 -5.49 -21.88
N GLY A 178 8.71 -4.23 -21.50
CA GLY A 178 8.92 -3.77 -20.12
C GLY A 178 10.38 -3.53 -19.76
N LEU A 179 10.69 -3.53 -18.46
CA LEU A 179 11.97 -3.04 -17.90
C LEU A 179 12.73 -4.10 -17.07
N GLY A 180 12.33 -5.36 -17.17
CA GLY A 180 12.92 -6.47 -16.41
C GLY A 180 12.18 -6.81 -15.13
N GLY A 181 12.66 -7.85 -14.46
CA GLY A 181 12.20 -8.26 -13.15
C GLY A 181 12.84 -7.46 -12.02
N ARG A 182 12.08 -7.20 -10.95
CA ARG A 182 12.66 -6.60 -9.75
C ARG A 182 13.39 -7.67 -8.93
N TRP A 183 14.68 -7.45 -8.70
CA TRP A 183 15.43 -8.23 -7.72
C TRP A 183 15.03 -7.85 -6.29
N VAL A 184 14.87 -8.84 -5.42
CA VAL A 184 14.65 -8.64 -3.98
C VAL A 184 15.81 -9.32 -3.23
N PRO A 185 16.66 -8.55 -2.52
CA PRO A 185 17.76 -9.11 -1.75
C PRO A 185 17.29 -10.13 -0.71
N SER A 186 18.06 -11.19 -0.51
CA SER A 186 17.72 -12.28 0.42
C SER A 186 17.70 -11.82 1.87
N GLU A 187 18.53 -10.84 2.23
CA GLU A 187 18.58 -10.22 3.56
C GLU A 187 17.26 -9.52 3.89
N PHE A 188 16.61 -8.93 2.89
CA PHE A 188 15.28 -8.35 3.06
C PHE A 188 14.25 -9.43 3.36
N GLY A 189 14.29 -10.56 2.64
CA GLY A 189 13.45 -11.73 2.93
C GLY A 189 13.68 -12.27 4.35
N ALA A 190 14.93 -12.45 4.75
CA ALA A 190 15.30 -12.88 6.10
C ALA A 190 14.80 -11.91 7.18
N TRP A 191 14.87 -10.60 6.92
CA TRP A 191 14.34 -9.58 7.80
C TRP A 191 12.80 -9.63 7.87
N VAL A 192 12.08 -9.83 6.75
CA VAL A 192 10.61 -9.95 6.74
C VAL A 192 10.13 -11.14 7.59
N TYR A 193 10.81 -12.28 7.52
CA TYR A 193 10.49 -13.51 8.26
C TYR A 193 11.30 -13.67 9.56
N GLY A 194 11.84 -12.59 10.10
CA GLY A 194 12.72 -12.63 11.27
C GLY A 194 12.02 -12.86 12.62
N GLN A 195 10.79 -13.37 12.65
CA GLN A 195 10.08 -13.67 13.92
C GLN A 195 10.52 -15.03 14.48
N GLN A 196 10.50 -15.16 15.82
CA GLN A 196 11.01 -16.35 16.51
C GLN A 196 10.18 -17.62 16.21
N ASP A 197 8.89 -17.44 15.91
CA ASP A 197 7.94 -18.50 15.57
C ASP A 197 7.90 -18.82 14.06
N GLY A 198 8.74 -18.17 13.25
CA GLY A 198 8.72 -18.28 11.79
C GLY A 198 7.61 -17.46 11.11
N GLY A 199 6.84 -16.68 11.88
CA GLY A 199 5.86 -15.73 11.37
C GLY A 199 6.50 -14.57 10.61
N SER A 200 5.66 -13.82 9.89
CA SER A 200 6.10 -12.64 9.18
C SER A 200 5.96 -11.38 10.06
N ARG A 201 6.87 -10.42 9.94
CA ARG A 201 6.70 -9.10 10.54
C ARG A 201 5.43 -8.37 10.06
N PRO A 202 5.05 -8.44 8.77
CA PRO A 202 3.78 -7.94 8.28
C PRO A 202 2.57 -8.43 9.08
N GLU A 203 2.49 -9.74 9.37
CA GLU A 203 1.40 -10.35 10.12
C GLU A 203 1.29 -9.74 11.53
N VAL A 204 2.43 -9.64 12.23
CA VAL A 204 2.50 -9.02 13.56
C VAL A 204 2.02 -7.56 13.52
N ASN A 205 2.49 -6.78 12.55
CA ASN A 205 2.14 -5.38 12.44
C ASN A 205 0.70 -5.16 11.99
N ALA A 206 0.17 -6.00 11.10
CA ALA A 206 -1.21 -5.96 10.63
C ALA A 206 -2.18 -6.21 11.79
N ARG A 207 -1.90 -7.25 12.60
CA ARG A 207 -2.65 -7.54 13.82
C ARG A 207 -2.57 -6.38 14.81
N MET A 208 -1.35 -5.90 15.11
CA MET A 208 -1.13 -4.78 16.02
C MET A 208 -1.97 -3.56 15.62
N VAL A 209 -1.93 -3.14 14.36
CA VAL A 209 -2.71 -1.97 13.94
C VAL A 209 -4.21 -2.22 13.93
N ALA A 210 -4.66 -3.44 13.60
CA ALA A 210 -6.07 -3.81 13.63
C ALA A 210 -6.66 -3.77 15.05
N GLU A 211 -5.88 -4.21 16.03
CA GLU A 211 -6.28 -4.24 17.44
C GLU A 211 -6.25 -2.85 18.08
N GLU A 212 -5.20 -2.07 17.82
CA GLU A 212 -4.98 -0.78 18.47
C GLU A 212 -5.74 0.37 17.80
N SER A 213 -5.95 0.33 16.48
CA SER A 213 -6.57 1.44 15.77
C SER A 213 -8.09 1.44 15.88
N PRO A 214 -8.72 2.50 16.40
CA PRO A 214 -10.17 2.60 16.41
C PRO A 214 -10.77 2.77 15.01
N ALA A 215 -9.96 3.13 14.00
CA ALA A 215 -10.42 3.31 12.62
C ALA A 215 -10.53 2.00 11.83
N VAL A 216 -9.95 0.90 12.31
CA VAL A 216 -10.06 -0.39 11.63
C VAL A 216 -11.44 -0.99 11.85
N SER A 217 -12.24 -1.03 10.80
CA SER A 217 -13.58 -1.62 10.81
C SER A 217 -13.57 -3.12 10.51
N ARG A 218 -12.57 -3.60 9.77
CA ARG A 218 -12.40 -5.01 9.42
C ARG A 218 -10.94 -5.41 9.27
N TYR A 219 -10.60 -6.57 9.78
CA TYR A 219 -9.29 -7.20 9.66
C TYR A 219 -9.45 -8.60 9.12
N ARG A 220 -8.73 -8.92 8.04
CA ARG A 220 -8.76 -10.23 7.41
C ARG A 220 -7.36 -10.76 7.15
N VAL A 221 -7.16 -12.03 7.45
CA VAL A 221 -5.91 -12.75 7.16
C VAL A 221 -6.22 -13.84 6.15
N TYR A 222 -5.50 -13.82 5.04
CA TYR A 222 -5.52 -14.84 4.01
C TYR A 222 -4.20 -15.60 4.04
N ARG A 223 -4.24 -16.92 4.03
CA ARG A 223 -3.03 -17.75 4.05
C ARG A 223 -3.03 -18.75 2.91
N LYS A 224 -1.85 -18.95 2.30
CA LYS A 224 -1.61 -20.06 1.39
C LYS A 224 -0.43 -20.88 1.90
N THR A 225 -0.65 -22.17 2.16
CA THR A 225 0.40 -23.08 2.62
C THR A 225 1.30 -23.52 1.47
N ALA A 226 2.47 -24.07 1.80
CA ALA A 226 3.37 -24.65 0.80
C ALA A 226 2.75 -25.88 0.09
N GLU A 227 1.87 -26.62 0.78
CA GLU A 227 1.13 -27.73 0.18
C GLU A 227 0.11 -27.21 -0.85
N GLN A 228 -0.71 -26.24 -0.48
CA GLN A 228 -1.65 -25.59 -1.39
C GLN A 228 -0.95 -24.96 -2.60
N GLU A 229 0.24 -24.37 -2.41
CA GLU A 229 1.03 -23.83 -3.51
C GLU A 229 1.52 -24.93 -4.47
N ARG A 230 1.93 -26.09 -3.96
CA ARG A 230 2.37 -27.22 -4.79
C ARG A 230 1.20 -27.87 -5.54
N GLU A 231 0.04 -27.97 -4.89
CA GLU A 231 -1.16 -28.57 -5.48
C GLU A 231 -1.75 -27.69 -6.59
N ASP A 232 -1.93 -26.41 -6.32
CA ASP A 232 -2.42 -25.44 -7.29
C ASP A 232 -1.81 -24.05 -7.06
N PRO A 233 -0.74 -23.68 -7.79
CA PRO A 233 -0.12 -22.37 -7.69
C PRO A 233 -1.06 -21.20 -8.02
N LEU A 234 -2.09 -21.43 -8.83
CA LEU A 234 -3.05 -20.41 -9.27
C LEU A 234 -4.22 -20.22 -8.29
N ALA A 235 -4.45 -21.20 -7.40
CA ALA A 235 -5.46 -21.06 -6.36
C ALA A 235 -5.17 -19.84 -5.46
N PRO A 236 -6.21 -19.06 -5.10
CA PRO A 236 -6.06 -17.94 -4.18
C PRO A 236 -5.73 -18.43 -2.76
N ALA A 237 -5.17 -17.54 -1.94
CA ALA A 237 -5.02 -17.80 -0.51
C ALA A 237 -6.40 -17.94 0.18
N THR A 238 -6.49 -18.80 1.18
CA THR A 238 -7.73 -19.09 1.91
C THR A 238 -7.90 -18.08 3.06
N LEU A 239 -9.14 -17.61 3.27
CA LEU A 239 -9.47 -16.76 4.42
C LEU A 239 -9.37 -17.56 5.72
N GLU A 240 -8.47 -17.15 6.62
CA GLU A 240 -8.22 -17.79 7.91
C GLU A 240 -8.86 -17.00 9.07
N THR A 241 -8.68 -15.68 9.06
CA THR A 241 -9.24 -14.77 10.07
C THR A 241 -10.12 -13.73 9.41
N ASP A 242 -11.31 -13.49 9.98
CA ASP A 242 -12.18 -12.37 9.60
C ASP A 242 -12.79 -11.75 10.85
N MET A 243 -12.35 -10.55 11.18
CA MET A 243 -12.81 -9.82 12.35
C MET A 243 -13.35 -8.45 11.97
N SER A 244 -14.40 -8.01 12.65
CA SER A 244 -15.05 -6.73 12.40
C SER A 244 -15.30 -5.97 13.69
N ARG A 245 -15.27 -4.64 13.61
CA ARG A 245 -15.78 -3.74 14.66
C ARG A 245 -17.17 -3.24 14.29
N ALA A 246 -18.14 -3.43 15.18
CA ALA A 246 -19.46 -2.82 15.05
C ALA A 246 -19.43 -1.31 15.36
N SER A 247 -18.57 -0.89 16.28
CA SER A 247 -18.21 0.47 16.72
C SER A 247 -16.91 1.04 16.14
N ARG A 248 -16.80 2.31 15.70
CA ARG A 248 -15.46 2.94 15.72
C ARG A 248 -14.93 2.89 17.17
N GLY A 249 -13.77 2.28 17.39
CA GLY A 249 -13.21 2.05 18.73
C GLY A 249 -13.86 0.97 19.60
N GLY A 250 -15.00 0.38 19.22
CA GLY A 250 -15.63 -0.77 19.92
C GLY A 250 -14.97 -2.09 19.54
N PRO A 251 -15.02 -3.18 20.32
CA PRO A 251 -14.12 -4.34 20.19
C PRO A 251 -14.11 -4.98 18.79
N LEU A 252 -12.92 -5.43 18.36
CA LEU A 252 -12.73 -6.22 17.15
C LEU A 252 -13.10 -7.67 17.47
N VAL A 253 -14.13 -8.22 16.81
CA VAL A 253 -14.69 -9.54 17.12
C VAL A 253 -14.76 -10.44 15.88
N PRO A 254 -14.70 -11.77 16.03
CA PRO A 254 -14.89 -12.69 14.91
C PRO A 254 -16.22 -12.44 14.17
N THR A 255 -16.13 -12.30 12.86
CA THR A 255 -17.27 -12.10 11.97
C THR A 255 -17.81 -13.47 11.58
N ARG A 256 -19.13 -13.69 11.66
CA ARG A 256 -19.74 -14.90 11.10
C ARG A 256 -19.58 -14.85 9.58
N SER A 257 -18.89 -15.85 9.01
CA SER A 257 -18.50 -15.91 7.60
C SER A 257 -19.70 -15.66 6.68
N GLY A 258 -19.69 -14.53 5.99
CA GLY A 258 -20.63 -14.17 4.93
C GLY A 258 -19.89 -13.42 3.83
N PRO A 259 -20.36 -13.46 2.57
CA PRO A 259 -19.69 -12.80 1.45
C PRO A 259 -19.47 -11.33 1.77
N ALA A 260 -18.26 -10.83 1.47
CA ALA A 260 -17.82 -9.51 1.86
C ALA A 260 -18.70 -8.43 1.21
N ALA A 261 -19.54 -7.77 2.00
CA ALA A 261 -20.13 -6.51 1.59
C ALA A 261 -19.03 -5.44 1.60
N VAL A 262 -18.88 -4.71 0.49
CA VAL A 262 -18.11 -3.45 0.46
C VAL A 262 -18.79 -2.52 1.48
N PRO A 263 -18.07 -1.97 2.49
CA PRO A 263 -18.72 -1.14 3.50
C PRO A 263 -19.34 0.08 2.84
N GLN A 264 -20.60 0.37 3.15
CA GLN A 264 -21.12 1.72 2.96
C GLN A 264 -20.50 2.61 4.04
N ALA A 265 -19.97 3.76 3.63
CA ALA A 265 -19.41 4.75 4.54
C ALA A 265 -20.44 5.07 5.63
N ARG A 266 -20.08 4.81 6.90
CA ARG A 266 -20.88 5.30 8.01
C ARG A 266 -20.60 6.77 8.18
N SER A 267 -21.65 7.56 8.32
CA SER A 267 -21.54 8.96 8.69
C SER A 267 -20.76 9.07 10.01
N LEU A 268 -19.60 9.70 9.96
CA LEU A 268 -18.86 10.04 11.17
C LEU A 268 -19.75 10.95 12.04
N PRO A 269 -19.81 10.74 13.35
CA PRO A 269 -20.42 11.73 14.23
C PRO A 269 -19.69 13.06 14.02
N ALA A 270 -20.46 14.12 13.74
CA ALA A 270 -19.91 15.45 13.55
C ALA A 270 -19.08 15.81 14.79
N VAL A 271 -17.78 16.03 14.60
CA VAL A 271 -16.96 16.68 15.62
C VAL A 271 -17.51 18.09 15.73
N SER A 272 -18.38 18.32 16.73
CA SER A 272 -18.88 19.63 17.07
C SER A 272 -17.68 20.47 17.51
N ARG A 273 -17.12 21.24 16.57
CA ARG A 273 -16.24 22.35 16.93
C ARG A 273 -17.07 23.29 17.79
N ALA A 274 -16.84 23.28 19.10
CA ALA A 274 -17.31 24.30 19.99
C ALA A 274 -16.78 25.65 19.49
N ARG A 275 -17.61 26.40 18.77
CA ARG A 275 -17.36 27.82 18.49
C ARG A 275 -17.53 28.54 19.82
N GLY A 276 -16.42 28.91 20.44
CA GLY A 276 -16.41 29.85 21.56
C GLY A 276 -17.12 31.14 21.14
N ALA A 277 -18.16 31.50 21.88
CA ALA A 277 -18.85 32.76 21.73
C ALA A 277 -17.93 33.91 22.19
N ALA A 278 -17.31 34.61 21.26
CA ALA A 278 -16.76 35.93 21.52
C ALA A 278 -17.94 36.92 21.60
N ARG A 279 -18.34 37.26 22.83
CA ARG A 279 -19.28 38.32 23.14
C ARG A 279 -18.61 39.67 22.84
N ALA A 280 -18.91 40.26 21.68
CA ALA A 280 -18.62 41.66 21.44
C ALA A 280 -19.69 42.52 22.13
N THR A 281 -19.34 43.17 23.22
CA THR A 281 -20.15 44.20 23.87
C THR A 281 -20.10 45.48 23.03
N GLY A 282 -21.13 45.70 22.23
CA GLY A 282 -21.36 46.99 21.56
C GLY A 282 -21.76 48.05 22.57
N VAL A 283 -20.93 49.08 22.71
CA VAL A 283 -21.24 50.32 23.44
C VAL A 283 -22.25 51.11 22.60
N GLY A 284 -23.52 51.09 23.02
CA GLY A 284 -24.57 51.96 22.49
C GLY A 284 -24.42 53.36 23.06
N ARG A 285 -24.10 54.34 22.20
CA ARG A 285 -24.15 55.77 22.51
C ARG A 285 -25.42 56.33 21.89
N SER A 286 -26.51 56.38 22.66
CA SER A 286 -27.72 57.12 22.31
C SER A 286 -27.59 58.57 22.77
N GLY A 287 -28.00 59.50 21.91
CA GLY A 287 -28.07 60.92 22.22
C GLY A 287 -29.36 61.53 21.69
N ARG A 288 -29.95 62.39 22.53
CA ARG A 288 -31.05 63.38 22.34
C ARG A 288 -32.47 62.82 22.49
N GLY A 289 -33.38 63.45 23.24
CA GLY A 289 -33.30 64.70 24.00
C GLY A 289 -34.67 65.14 24.56
N ARG A 290 -34.66 66.37 25.11
CA ARG A 290 -35.69 67.14 25.82
C ARG A 290 -35.77 66.91 27.32
#